data_AF-A0A9D8Q160-F1
#
_entry.id   AF-A0A9D8Q160-F1
#
_cell.length_a   1.000
_cell.length_b   1.000
_cell.length_c   1.000
_cell.angle_alpha   90.00
_cell.angle_beta   90.00
_cell.angle_gamma   90.00
#
_symmetry.space_group_name_H-M   'P 1'
#
loop_
_entity.id
_entity.type
_entity.pdbx_description
1 polymer ?
#
loop_
_entity_poly.entity_id
_entity_poly.type
_entity_poly.pdbx_seq_one_letter_code
_entity_poly.pdbx_strand_id
1 'polypeptide(L)'
;RIRPAAEWNMLDSEVLRWQMEEKPNEAFVNALFEMREIIEPAAAARAAERATAAEIDRLAMALEGIRSEPRGSAAQIASDVAFHMTLLEAARNPMLRSVGALIESALEISFSLGWRTVMGDDAILQHDAVLEAVRDRRPEDAFLAMRRLLRNSKGNVLDAIWVTRGEGH
;
A
#
# COMPACT_ATOMS: atom_id res chain seq x y z
N ARG A 1 14.12 -28.79 10.84
CA ARG A 1 13.38 -28.35 12.05
C ARG A 1 12.87 -26.95 11.78
N ILE A 2 11.55 -26.74 11.80
CA ILE A 2 10.94 -25.42 11.56
C ILE A 2 11.30 -24.53 12.76
N ARG A 3 11.73 -23.29 12.51
CA ARG A 3 12.07 -22.33 13.57
C ARG A 3 10.81 -21.78 14.23
N PRO A 4 10.86 -21.29 15.49
CA PRO A 4 9.76 -20.56 16.10
C PRO A 4 9.33 -19.36 15.22
N ALA A 5 8.04 -19.02 15.20
CA ALA A 5 7.51 -17.94 14.36
C ALA A 5 8.18 -16.58 14.61
N ALA A 6 8.62 -16.31 15.84
CA ALA A 6 9.36 -15.10 16.21
C ALA A 6 10.77 -14.99 15.58
N GLU A 7 11.30 -16.09 15.05
CA GLU A 7 12.61 -16.14 14.37
C GLU A 7 12.48 -16.18 12.84
N TRP A 8 11.25 -16.10 12.32
CA TRP A 8 11.06 -16.06 10.88
C TRP A 8 11.46 -14.69 10.37
N ASN A 9 12.07 -14.69 9.18
CA ASN A 9 12.17 -13.47 8.43
C ASN A 9 10.75 -13.12 7.97
N MET A 10 10.04 -12.33 8.78
CA MET A 10 8.70 -11.82 8.44
C MET A 10 8.73 -10.92 7.19
N LEU A 11 9.94 -10.60 6.69
CA LEU A 11 10.12 -9.87 5.44
C LEU A 11 10.35 -10.77 4.22
N ASP A 12 10.29 -12.09 4.40
CA ASP A 12 10.40 -13.06 3.32
C ASP A 12 9.05 -13.19 2.59
N SER A 13 9.07 -13.08 1.26
CA SER A 13 7.87 -13.11 0.42
C SER A 13 7.10 -14.43 0.53
N GLU A 14 7.79 -15.56 0.75
CA GLU A 14 7.12 -16.85 0.94
C GLU A 14 6.48 -16.97 2.32
N VAL A 15 7.11 -16.41 3.36
CA VAL A 15 6.54 -16.35 4.71
C VAL A 15 5.29 -15.48 4.74
N LEU A 16 5.33 -14.32 4.09
CA LEU A 16 4.17 -13.43 3.94
C LEU A 16 3.03 -14.12 3.18
N ARG A 17 3.35 -14.78 2.06
CA ARG A 17 2.38 -15.56 1.29
C ARG A 17 1.70 -16.61 2.16
N TRP A 18 2.46 -17.41 2.89
CA TRP A 18 1.88 -18.46 3.74
C TRP A 18 1.00 -17.91 4.87
N GLN A 19 1.41 -16.81 5.52
CA GLN A 19 0.59 -16.14 6.54
C GLN A 19 -0.73 -15.57 6.01
N MET A 20 -0.79 -15.27 4.72
CA MET A 20 -2.00 -14.74 4.09
C MET A 20 -2.88 -15.84 3.48
N GLU A 21 -2.31 -16.97 3.07
CA GLU A 21 -3.04 -18.16 2.62
C GLU A 21 -3.76 -18.88 3.78
N GLU A 22 -3.18 -18.91 4.98
CA GLU A 22 -3.88 -19.36 6.20
C GLU A 22 -4.70 -18.23 6.82
N LYS A 23 -5.98 -18.12 6.44
CA LYS A 23 -7.02 -17.23 7.03
C LYS A 23 -6.46 -15.90 7.56
N PRO A 24 -6.45 -14.82 6.75
CA PRO A 24 -5.88 -13.53 7.15
C PRO A 24 -6.37 -13.12 8.54
N ASN A 25 -5.44 -13.09 9.48
CA ASN A 25 -5.73 -12.73 10.86
C ASN A 25 -5.57 -11.21 11.01
N GLU A 26 -6.41 -10.62 11.85
CA GLU A 26 -6.44 -9.18 12.10
C GLU A 26 -5.09 -8.65 12.62
N ALA A 27 -4.32 -9.47 13.35
CA ALA A 27 -3.01 -9.08 13.86
C ALA A 27 -1.99 -8.87 12.73
N PHE A 28 -2.04 -9.69 11.67
CA PHE A 28 -1.19 -9.54 10.50
C PHE A 28 -1.49 -8.24 9.74
N VAL A 29 -2.77 -7.96 9.47
CA VAL A 29 -3.18 -6.71 8.81
C VAL A 29 -2.75 -5.50 9.63
N ASN A 30 -2.94 -5.55 10.95
CA ASN A 30 -2.48 -4.48 11.84
C ASN A 30 -0.97 -4.26 11.75
N ALA A 31 -0.17 -5.32 11.80
CA ALA A 31 1.28 -5.24 11.72
C ALA A 31 1.77 -4.71 10.35
N LEU A 32 1.13 -5.16 9.26
CA LEU A 32 1.44 -4.68 7.91
C LEU A 32 1.17 -3.18 7.79
N PHE A 33 -0.02 -2.71 8.17
CA PHE A 33 -0.36 -1.30 8.07
C PHE A 33 0.45 -0.43 9.03
N GLU A 34 0.84 -0.94 10.21
CA GLU A 34 1.76 -0.24 11.11
C GLU A 34 3.12 0.01 10.43
N MET A 35 3.68 -1.01 9.76
CA MET A 35 4.91 -0.86 9.00
C MET A 35 4.75 0.17 7.87
N ARG A 36 3.66 0.08 7.10
CA ARG A 36 3.37 1.03 6.01
C ARG A 36 3.25 2.47 6.53
N GLU A 37 2.55 2.68 7.65
CA GLU A 37 2.40 4.00 8.27
C GLU A 37 3.71 4.59 8.78
N ILE A 38 4.70 3.77 9.14
CA ILE A 38 6.04 4.21 9.54
C ILE A 38 6.86 4.63 8.30
N ILE A 39 6.75 3.88 7.21
CA ILE A 39 7.71 3.96 6.10
C ILE A 39 7.22 4.83 4.94
N GLU A 40 6.02 4.58 4.44
CA GLU A 40 5.54 5.21 3.21
C GLU A 40 5.29 6.71 3.35
N PRO A 41 4.76 7.26 4.47
CA PRO A 41 4.66 8.70 4.65
C PRO A 41 6.01 9.41 4.59
N ALA A 42 7.04 8.83 5.23
CA ALA A 42 8.39 9.37 5.16
C ALA A 42 8.97 9.29 3.75
N ALA A 43 8.70 8.20 3.03
CA ALA A 43 9.08 8.05 1.62
C ALA A 43 8.39 9.08 0.73
N ALA A 44 7.09 9.32 0.90
CA ALA A 44 6.32 10.31 0.16
C ALA A 44 6.88 11.74 0.37
N ALA A 45 7.23 12.09 1.61
CA ALA A 45 7.90 13.36 1.90
C ALA A 45 9.23 13.49 1.13
N ARG A 46 10.06 12.44 1.13
CA ARG A 46 11.32 12.43 0.37
C ARG A 46 11.09 12.44 -1.14
N ALA A 47 10.04 11.79 -1.63
CA ALA A 47 9.64 11.85 -3.03
C ALA A 47 9.25 13.28 -3.42
N ALA A 48 8.51 14.00 -2.57
CA ALA A 48 8.20 15.41 -2.82
C ALA A 48 9.48 16.26 -2.95
N GLU A 49 10.51 16.01 -2.16
CA GLU A 49 11.80 16.70 -2.29
C GLU A 49 12.58 16.33 -3.57
N ARG A 50 12.47 15.08 -4.05
CA ARG A 50 13.49 14.47 -4.95
C ARG A 50 12.97 13.91 -6.26
N ALA A 51 11.66 13.72 -6.41
CA ALA A 51 11.07 13.10 -7.60
C ALA A 51 11.46 13.87 -8.86
N THR A 52 11.73 13.13 -9.92
CA THR A 52 11.94 13.67 -11.26
C THR A 52 10.60 13.92 -11.95
N ALA A 53 10.59 14.71 -13.03
CA ALA A 53 9.37 14.90 -13.83
C ALA A 53 8.83 13.55 -14.34
N ALA A 54 9.70 12.67 -14.83
CA ALA A 54 9.32 11.34 -15.29
C ALA A 54 8.70 10.47 -14.18
N GLU A 55 9.13 10.62 -12.92
CA GLU A 55 8.50 9.94 -11.78
C GLU A 55 7.14 10.51 -11.41
N ILE A 56 6.97 11.83 -11.51
CA ILE A 56 5.67 12.47 -11.32
C ILE A 56 4.69 12.00 -12.40
N ASP A 57 5.15 11.86 -13.65
CA ASP A 57 4.34 11.31 -14.74
C ASP A 57 3.96 9.85 -14.48
N ARG A 58 4.91 9.01 -13.99
CA ARG A 58 4.61 7.63 -13.58
C ARG A 58 3.56 7.57 -12.47
N LEU A 59 3.64 8.44 -11.46
CA LEU A 59 2.63 8.52 -10.40
C LEU A 59 1.25 8.93 -10.96
N ALA A 60 1.22 9.87 -11.90
CA ALA A 60 -0.03 10.29 -12.55
C ALA A 60 -0.65 9.16 -13.39
N MET A 61 0.17 8.40 -14.13
CA MET A 61 -0.29 7.22 -14.87
C MET A 61 -0.83 6.14 -13.94
N ALA A 62 -0.13 5.87 -12.84
CA ALA A 62 -0.58 4.91 -11.84
C ALA A 62 -1.92 5.34 -11.21
N LEU A 63 -2.08 6.62 -10.86
CA LEU A 63 -3.35 7.16 -10.37
C LEU A 63 -4.49 7.02 -11.39
N GLU A 64 -4.22 7.26 -12.66
CA GLU A 64 -5.23 7.08 -13.71
C GLU A 64 -5.63 5.60 -13.85
N GLY A 65 -4.69 4.67 -13.71
CA GLY A 65 -4.99 3.23 -13.64
C GLY A 65 -5.86 2.87 -12.44
N ILE A 66 -5.59 3.44 -11.25
CA ILE A 66 -6.44 3.24 -10.06
C ILE A 66 -7.87 3.73 -10.33
N ARG A 67 -8.03 4.84 -11.06
CA ARG A 67 -9.30 5.48 -11.37
C ARG A 67 -10.11 4.78 -12.45
N SER A 68 -9.46 4.37 -13.53
CA SER A 68 -10.12 3.92 -14.76
C SER A 68 -10.32 2.40 -14.83
N GLU A 69 -9.46 1.62 -14.17
CA GLU A 69 -9.56 0.16 -14.18
C GLU A 69 -10.74 -0.33 -13.31
N PRO A 70 -11.36 -1.48 -13.67
CA PRO A 70 -12.46 -2.03 -12.88
C PRO A 70 -12.05 -2.25 -11.42
N ARG A 71 -12.92 -1.87 -10.48
CA ARG A 71 -12.65 -1.99 -9.04
C ARG A 71 -12.31 -3.43 -8.67
N GLY A 72 -11.18 -3.61 -7.98
CA GLY A 72 -10.69 -4.94 -7.57
C GLY A 72 -10.06 -5.78 -8.68
N SER A 73 -9.97 -5.28 -9.92
CA SER A 73 -9.26 -5.98 -10.98
C SER A 73 -7.75 -6.03 -10.73
N ALA A 74 -7.09 -7.05 -11.29
CA ALA A 74 -5.63 -7.16 -11.25
C ALA A 74 -4.93 -5.92 -11.82
N ALA A 75 -5.52 -5.27 -12.83
CA ALA A 75 -4.97 -4.04 -13.42
C ALA A 75 -5.06 -2.84 -12.47
N GLN A 76 -6.20 -2.66 -11.78
CA GLN A 76 -6.33 -1.61 -10.76
C GLN A 76 -5.33 -1.83 -9.61
N ILE A 77 -5.16 -3.09 -9.19
CA ILE A 77 -4.22 -3.49 -8.14
C ILE A 77 -2.78 -3.17 -8.54
N ALA A 78 -2.38 -3.58 -9.74
CA ALA A 78 -1.05 -3.29 -10.26
C ALA A 78 -0.77 -1.78 -10.33
N SER A 79 -1.79 -0.98 -10.65
CA SER A 79 -1.69 0.47 -10.69
C SER A 79 -1.46 1.08 -9.29
N ASP A 80 -2.15 0.57 -8.28
CA ASP A 80 -1.95 0.98 -6.88
C ASP A 80 -0.55 0.63 -6.37
N VAL A 81 -0.11 -0.61 -6.60
CA VAL A 81 1.25 -1.05 -6.29
C VAL A 81 2.28 -0.15 -6.99
N ALA A 82 2.11 0.13 -8.27
CA ALA A 82 3.00 0.99 -9.04
C ALA A 82 3.09 2.42 -8.46
N PHE A 83 1.98 2.95 -7.93
CA PHE A 83 1.97 4.26 -7.28
C PHE A 83 2.87 4.28 -6.04
N HIS A 84 2.65 3.34 -5.12
CA HIS A 84 3.44 3.23 -3.88
C HIS A 84 4.92 2.95 -4.16
N MET A 85 5.22 2.05 -5.10
CA MET A 85 6.59 1.73 -5.48
C MET A 85 7.32 2.91 -6.10
N THR A 86 6.64 3.71 -6.93
CA THR A 86 7.23 4.91 -7.52
C THR A 86 7.61 5.94 -6.45
N LEU A 87 6.81 6.10 -5.38
CA LEU A 87 7.18 6.97 -4.24
C LEU A 87 8.42 6.47 -3.50
N LEU A 88 8.50 5.16 -3.23
CA LEU A 88 9.66 4.56 -2.55
C LEU A 88 10.94 4.72 -3.38
N GLU A 89 10.86 4.58 -4.71
CA GLU A 89 11.98 4.82 -5.62
C GLU A 89 12.39 6.30 -5.68
N ALA A 90 11.39 7.19 -5.77
CA ALA A 90 11.59 8.64 -5.82
C ALA A 90 12.17 9.20 -4.51
N ALA A 91 12.00 8.50 -3.38
CA ALA A 91 12.65 8.85 -2.11
C ALA A 91 14.18 8.76 -2.16
N ARG A 92 14.77 8.09 -3.16
CA ARG A 92 16.22 7.93 -3.35
C ARG A 92 16.94 7.32 -2.15
N ASN A 93 16.30 6.40 -1.45
CA ASN A 93 16.94 5.61 -0.40
C ASN A 93 16.98 4.13 -0.84
N PRO A 94 18.16 3.56 -1.11
CA PRO A 94 18.27 2.19 -1.60
C PRO A 94 17.74 1.16 -0.60
N MET A 95 17.73 1.46 0.70
CA MET A 95 17.18 0.56 1.73
C MET A 95 15.64 0.48 1.65
N LEU A 96 14.97 1.54 1.16
CA LEU A 96 13.52 1.53 0.99
C LEU A 96 13.08 0.62 -0.17
N ARG A 97 13.95 0.31 -1.13
CA ARG A 97 13.62 -0.64 -2.21
C ARG A 97 13.40 -2.06 -1.69
N SER A 98 14.23 -2.49 -0.73
CA SER A 98 14.08 -3.81 -0.10
C SER A 98 12.79 -3.93 0.70
N VAL A 99 12.32 -2.82 1.28
CA VAL A 99 11.01 -2.75 1.93
C VAL A 99 9.88 -2.68 0.90
N GLY A 100 10.09 -2.01 -0.23
CA GLY A 100 9.10 -1.91 -1.30
C GLY A 100 8.66 -3.25 -1.86
N ALA A 101 9.60 -4.17 -2.13
CA ALA A 101 9.26 -5.53 -2.62
C ALA A 101 8.35 -6.31 -1.65
N LEU A 102 8.47 -6.03 -0.35
CA LEU A 102 7.60 -6.60 0.67
C LEU A 102 6.22 -5.96 0.65
N ILE A 103 6.15 -4.64 0.57
CA ILE A 103 4.90 -3.89 0.49
C ILE A 103 4.14 -4.30 -0.77
N GLU A 104 4.84 -4.45 -1.88
CA GLU A 104 4.33 -4.99 -3.16
C GLU A 104 3.69 -6.37 -2.96
N SER A 105 4.44 -7.34 -2.42
CA SER A 105 3.92 -8.69 -2.17
C SER A 105 2.69 -8.67 -1.24
N ALA A 106 2.75 -7.89 -0.17
CA ALA A 106 1.67 -7.80 0.80
C ALA A 106 0.42 -7.11 0.22
N LEU A 107 0.60 -6.08 -0.61
CA LEU A 107 -0.49 -5.42 -1.33
C LEU A 107 -1.16 -6.38 -2.31
N GLU A 108 -0.39 -7.05 -3.18
CA GLU A 108 -0.92 -7.99 -4.17
C GLU A 108 -1.80 -9.08 -3.52
N ILE A 109 -1.33 -9.66 -2.41
CA ILE A 109 -2.08 -10.70 -1.70
C ILE A 109 -3.29 -10.12 -0.98
N SER A 110 -3.18 -8.91 -0.42
CA SER A 110 -4.32 -8.21 0.21
C SER A 110 -5.47 -8.04 -0.77
N PHE A 111 -5.15 -7.77 -2.03
CA PHE A 111 -6.17 -7.55 -3.04
C PHE A 111 -6.71 -8.83 -3.69
N SER A 112 -5.91 -9.89 -3.79
CA SER A 112 -6.37 -11.19 -4.30
C SER A 112 -7.44 -11.84 -3.41
N LEU A 113 -7.48 -11.46 -2.13
CA LEU A 113 -8.48 -11.89 -1.15
C LEU A 113 -9.80 -11.08 -1.21
N GLY A 114 -9.99 -10.24 -2.23
CA GLY A 114 -11.26 -9.55 -2.49
C GLY A 114 -11.50 -8.30 -1.64
N TRP A 115 -10.52 -7.81 -0.89
CA TRP A 115 -10.67 -6.70 0.06
C TRP A 115 -10.94 -5.34 -0.59
N ARG A 116 -10.86 -5.25 -1.92
CA ARG A 116 -11.00 -4.01 -2.69
C ARG A 116 -12.45 -3.65 -3.05
N THR A 117 -13.42 -4.54 -2.82
CA THR A 117 -14.84 -4.26 -3.12
C THR A 117 -15.47 -3.19 -2.21
N VAL A 118 -14.82 -2.86 -1.08
CA VAL A 118 -15.31 -1.88 -0.10
C VAL A 118 -14.69 -0.48 -0.29
N MET A 119 -13.72 -0.32 -1.20
CA MET A 119 -13.07 0.98 -1.42
C MET A 119 -13.99 1.95 -2.18
N GLY A 120 -14.35 3.06 -1.53
CA GLY A 120 -15.11 4.17 -2.11
C GLY A 120 -14.25 5.17 -2.88
N ASP A 121 -14.91 6.16 -3.51
CA ASP A 121 -14.28 7.24 -4.30
C ASP A 121 -13.25 8.07 -3.50
N ASP A 122 -13.34 8.03 -2.17
CA ASP A 122 -12.39 8.65 -1.23
C ASP A 122 -10.94 8.19 -1.43
N ALA A 123 -10.71 6.96 -1.88
CA ALA A 123 -9.37 6.45 -2.11
C ALA A 123 -8.67 7.18 -3.27
N ILE A 124 -9.40 7.47 -4.35
CA ILE A 124 -8.84 8.19 -5.51
C ILE A 124 -8.45 9.61 -5.09
N LEU A 125 -9.32 10.29 -4.34
CA LEU A 125 -9.03 11.63 -3.80
C LEU A 125 -7.80 11.65 -2.89
N GLN A 126 -7.58 10.59 -2.11
CA GLN A 126 -6.42 10.49 -1.23
C GLN A 126 -5.11 10.27 -2.00
N HIS A 127 -5.12 9.45 -3.05
CA HIS A 127 -3.95 9.29 -3.92
C HIS A 127 -3.64 10.58 -4.68
N ASP A 128 -4.67 11.27 -5.17
CA ASP A 128 -4.56 12.56 -5.85
C ASP A 128 -3.88 13.60 -4.94
N ALA A 129 -4.32 13.71 -3.67
CA ALA A 129 -3.69 14.59 -2.69
C ALA A 129 -2.20 14.29 -2.44
N VAL A 130 -1.80 13.01 -2.45
CA VAL A 130 -0.37 12.65 -2.37
C VAL A 130 0.38 13.10 -3.62
N LEU A 131 -0.16 12.83 -4.81
CA LEU A 131 0.45 13.22 -6.07
C LEU A 131 0.61 14.74 -6.18
N GLU A 132 -0.42 15.51 -5.84
CA GLU A 132 -0.35 16.97 -5.83
C GLU A 132 0.74 17.48 -4.89
N ALA A 133 0.81 16.97 -3.66
CA ALA A 133 1.84 17.38 -2.72
C ALA A 133 3.26 17.04 -3.21
N VAL A 134 3.44 15.90 -3.87
CA VAL A 134 4.72 15.52 -4.48
C VAL A 134 5.06 16.43 -5.68
N ARG A 135 4.09 16.70 -6.55
CA ARG A 135 4.23 17.57 -7.72
C ARG A 135 4.59 19.00 -7.32
N ASP A 136 3.94 19.51 -6.28
CA ASP A 136 4.12 20.88 -5.76
C ASP A 136 5.34 21.02 -4.84
N ARG A 137 6.10 19.95 -4.60
CA ARG A 137 7.27 19.95 -3.70
C ARG A 137 6.92 20.35 -2.26
N ARG A 138 5.84 19.78 -1.72
CA ARG A 138 5.36 20.00 -0.35
C ARG A 138 5.54 18.72 0.50
N PRO A 139 6.70 18.52 1.16
CA PRO A 139 7.02 17.26 1.83
C PRO A 139 6.13 16.95 3.03
N GLU A 140 5.78 17.96 3.82
CA GLU A 140 4.89 17.80 4.98
C GLU A 140 3.49 17.38 4.56
N ASP A 141 2.97 18.00 3.49
CA ASP A 141 1.66 17.65 2.95
C ASP A 141 1.66 16.24 2.36
N ALA A 142 2.72 15.84 1.66
CA ALA A 142 2.86 14.49 1.11
C ALA A 142 2.89 13.43 2.22
N PHE A 143 3.58 13.72 3.33
CA PHE A 143 3.58 12.86 4.51
C PHE A 143 2.17 12.70 5.09
N LEU A 144 1.48 13.80 5.32
CA LEU A 144 0.16 13.79 5.95
C LEU A 144 -0.89 13.13 5.05
N ALA A 145 -0.85 13.39 3.75
CA ALA A 145 -1.73 12.78 2.76
C ALA A 145 -1.54 11.25 2.71
N MET A 146 -0.29 10.77 2.64
CA MET A 146 0.01 9.34 2.61
C MET A 146 -0.42 8.65 3.91
N ARG A 147 -0.16 9.28 5.07
CA ARG A 147 -0.61 8.73 6.36
C ARG A 147 -2.13 8.62 6.44
N ARG A 148 -2.87 9.61 5.94
CA ARG A 148 -4.33 9.58 5.89
C ARG A 148 -4.82 8.45 4.97
N LEU A 149 -4.23 8.31 3.78
CA LEU A 149 -4.53 7.27 2.81
C LEU A 149 -4.42 5.88 3.45
N LEU A 150 -3.28 5.60 4.12
CA LEU A 150 -3.02 4.30 4.74
C LEU A 150 -3.99 3.98 5.88
N ARG A 151 -4.33 4.97 6.72
CA ARG A 151 -5.27 4.78 7.83
C ARG A 151 -6.68 4.45 7.34
N ASN A 152 -7.12 5.14 6.29
CA ASN A 152 -8.43 4.88 5.70
C ASN A 152 -8.45 3.53 4.99
N SER A 153 -7.37 3.19 4.27
CA SER A 153 -7.18 1.87 3.66
C SER A 153 -7.21 0.75 4.71
N LYS A 154 -6.53 0.94 5.86
CA LYS A 154 -6.55 -0.01 6.98
C LYS A 154 -7.97 -0.26 7.50
N GLY A 155 -8.73 0.82 7.74
CA GLY A 155 -10.13 0.73 8.18
C GLY A 155 -10.99 -0.09 7.22
N ASN A 156 -10.90 0.22 5.92
CA ASN A 156 -11.65 -0.49 4.87
C ASN A 156 -11.30 -1.99 4.82
N VAL A 157 -10.02 -2.34 4.96
CA VAL A 157 -9.58 -3.76 4.97
C VAL A 157 -10.11 -4.49 6.20
N LEU A 158 -10.06 -3.87 7.38
CA LEU A 158 -10.59 -4.47 8.61
C LEU A 158 -12.10 -4.66 8.51
N ASP A 159 -12.84 -3.66 8.02
CA ASP A 159 -14.29 -3.75 7.82
C ASP A 159 -14.65 -4.89 6.86
N ALA A 160 -13.90 -5.06 5.77
CA ALA A 160 -14.08 -6.17 4.83
C ALA A 160 -13.87 -7.55 5.49
N ILE A 161 -12.88 -7.68 6.38
CA ILE A 161 -12.61 -8.90 7.16
C ILE A 161 -13.76 -9.20 8.14
N TRP A 162 -14.34 -8.17 8.77
CA TRP A 162 -15.50 -8.34 9.66
C TRP A 162 -16.75 -8.78 8.90
N VAL A 163 -17.04 -8.18 7.74
CA VAL A 163 -18.20 -8.55 6.91
C VAL A 163 -18.09 -9.99 6.41
N THR A 164 -16.95 -10.41 5.87
CA THR A 164 -16.75 -11.80 5.39
C THR A 164 -16.84 -12.85 6.51
N ARG A 165 -16.58 -12.47 7.77
CA ARG A 165 -16.78 -13.36 8.93
C ARG A 165 -18.23 -13.41 9.42
N GLY A 166 -19.00 -12.34 9.20
CA GLY A 166 -20.40 -12.22 9.63
C GLY A 166 -21.41 -12.96 8.75
N GLU A 167 -21.07 -13.22 7.47
CA GLU A 167 -21.94 -13.97 6.53
C GLU A 167 -21.90 -15.50 6.75
N GLY A 168 -21.25 -15.97 7.82
CA GLY A 168 -21.13 -17.39 8.18
C GLY A 168 -22.01 -17.88 9.33
N HIS A 169 -23.07 -17.15 9.69
CA HIS A 169 -24.05 -17.55 10.72
C HIS A 169 -25.45 -17.79 10.16
#